data_AF-A0A0F0KUP2-F1
#
_entry.id   AF-A0A0F0KUP2-F1
#
_cell.length_a   1.000
_cell.length_b   1.000
_cell.length_c   1.000
_cell.angle_alpha   90.00
_cell.angle_beta   90.00
_cell.angle_gamma   90.00
#
_symmetry.space_group_name_H-M   'P 1'
#
loop_
_entity.id
_entity.type
_entity.pdbx_description
1 polymer ?
#
loop_
_entity_poly.entity_id
_entity_poly.type
_entity_poly.pdbx_seq_one_letter_code
_entity_poly.pdbx_strand_id
1 'polypeptide(L)'
;MSERVLTRKGQARRAEILETALKVLAERGYRETSLRAIGRELGIEPAHILHYFQSREGLLEEVIRAWDAPVDAQNDAPFLQIWPEVLERNAKIPGLVHLYTALAAEASTPDHPSHDFFQNRYRRIRRRVADEVDRGMREGRYVPALSSDEIAVMLISLSDGLQLQWLIDPSINPASQLRSAITRLTEP
;
A
#
# COMPACT_ATOMS: atom_id res chain seq x y z
N MET A 1 3.95 -25.70 -5.81
CA MET A 1 2.51 -25.89 -6.10
C MET A 1 2.20 -25.14 -7.37
N SER A 2 1.61 -25.81 -8.38
CA SER A 2 1.33 -25.21 -9.69
C SER A 2 0.28 -24.11 -9.55
N GLU A 3 0.66 -22.88 -9.91
CA GLU A 3 -0.29 -21.78 -10.07
C GLU A 3 -1.26 -22.19 -11.19
N ARG A 4 -2.53 -22.38 -10.84
CA ARG A 4 -3.53 -22.87 -11.78
C ARG A 4 -3.86 -21.72 -12.73
N VAL A 5 -3.34 -21.78 -13.96
CA VAL A 5 -3.59 -20.73 -14.97
C VAL A 5 -5.09 -20.60 -15.21
N LEU A 6 -5.67 -19.48 -14.78
CA LEU A 6 -7.09 -19.20 -14.94
C LEU A 6 -7.42 -19.06 -16.44
N THR A 7 -8.58 -19.58 -16.83
CA THR A 7 -9.14 -19.29 -18.16
C THR A 7 -9.43 -17.80 -18.30
N ARG A 8 -9.59 -17.26 -19.53
CA ARG A 8 -9.96 -15.85 -19.72
C ARG A 8 -11.21 -15.44 -18.92
N LYS A 9 -12.21 -16.33 -18.86
CA LYS A 9 -13.42 -16.13 -18.05
C LYS A 9 -13.11 -16.10 -16.55
N GLY A 10 -12.20 -16.96 -16.09
CA GLY A 10 -11.73 -16.96 -14.70
C GLY A 10 -10.95 -15.70 -14.33
N GLN A 11 -10.09 -15.20 -15.23
CA GLN A 11 -9.36 -13.94 -15.04
C GLN A 11 -10.30 -12.74 -14.97
N ALA A 12 -11.28 -12.65 -15.88
CA ALA A 12 -12.30 -11.61 -15.86
C ALA A 12 -13.10 -11.63 -14.54
N ARG A 13 -13.50 -12.82 -14.07
CA ARG A 13 -14.20 -12.96 -12.80
C ARG A 13 -13.34 -12.57 -11.59
N ARG A 14 -12.05 -12.92 -11.60
CA ARG A 14 -11.12 -12.51 -10.55
C ARG A 14 -10.97 -10.98 -10.51
N ALA A 15 -10.88 -10.34 -11.67
CA ALA A 15 -10.80 -8.88 -11.77
C ALA A 15 -12.08 -8.20 -11.27
N GLU A 16 -13.26 -8.72 -11.65
CA GLU A 16 -14.57 -8.23 -11.18
C GLU A 16 -14.70 -8.30 -9.64
N ILE A 17 -14.22 -9.40 -9.03
CA ILE A 17 -14.21 -9.53 -7.57
C ILE A 17 -13.29 -8.49 -6.93
N LEU A 18 -12.09 -8.28 -7.49
CA LEU A 18 -11.13 -7.31 -6.99
C LEU A 18 -11.65 -5.87 -7.10
N GLU A 19 -12.23 -5.51 -8.24
CA GLU A 19 -12.87 -4.22 -8.47
C GLU A 19 -14.01 -3.98 -7.48
N THR A 20 -14.82 -5.00 -7.22
CA THR A 20 -15.90 -4.90 -6.23
C THR A 20 -15.36 -4.73 -4.81
N ALA A 21 -14.29 -5.43 -4.45
CA ALA A 21 -13.64 -5.25 -3.14
C ALA A 21 -13.12 -3.81 -2.97
N LEU A 22 -12.48 -3.25 -4.00
CA LEU A 22 -12.04 -1.85 -4.02
C LEU A 22 -13.20 -0.87 -3.88
N LYS A 23 -14.30 -1.11 -4.60
CA LYS A 23 -15.53 -0.30 -4.51
C LYS A 23 -16.12 -0.32 -3.09
N VAL A 24 -16.27 -1.50 -2.50
CA VAL A 24 -16.82 -1.66 -1.14
C VAL A 24 -15.91 -0.96 -0.11
N LEU A 25 -14.60 -1.05 -0.25
CA LEU A 25 -13.65 -0.33 0.60
C LEU A 25 -13.77 1.19 0.49
N ALA A 26 -13.96 1.68 -0.73
CA ALA A 26 -14.10 3.11 -0.97
C ALA A 26 -15.42 3.68 -0.46
N GLU A 27 -16.52 2.94 -0.62
CA GLU A 27 -17.87 3.41 -0.26
C GLU A 27 -18.22 3.15 1.22
N ARG A 28 -17.81 2.01 1.78
CA ARG A 28 -18.27 1.52 3.10
C ARG A 28 -17.14 1.37 4.11
N GLY A 29 -15.89 1.53 3.68
CA GLY A 29 -14.71 1.44 4.54
C GLY A 29 -14.31 0.00 4.88
N TYR A 30 -13.18 -0.13 5.58
CA TYR A 30 -12.55 -1.43 5.88
C TYR A 30 -13.41 -2.35 6.75
N ARG A 31 -14.03 -1.83 7.81
CA ARG A 31 -14.81 -2.64 8.76
C ARG A 31 -16.01 -3.34 8.11
N GLU A 32 -16.63 -2.72 7.11
CA GLU A 32 -17.78 -3.28 6.40
C GLU A 32 -17.37 -4.14 5.19
N THR A 33 -16.08 -4.17 4.86
CA THR A 33 -15.53 -4.97 3.76
C THR A 33 -15.27 -6.40 4.23
N SER A 34 -16.25 -7.28 4.04
CA SER A 34 -16.13 -8.73 4.29
C SER A 34 -16.37 -9.53 3.02
N LEU A 35 -15.91 -10.80 2.99
CA LEU A 35 -16.23 -11.73 1.89
C LEU A 35 -17.74 -11.87 1.66
N ARG A 36 -18.54 -11.79 2.73
CA ARG A 36 -20.01 -11.79 2.65
C ARG A 36 -20.54 -10.52 2.01
N ALA A 37 -20.00 -9.35 2.35
CA ALA A 37 -20.42 -8.08 1.76
C ALA A 37 -20.10 -8.03 0.26
N ILE A 38 -18.89 -8.48 -0.13
CA ILE A 38 -18.47 -8.58 -1.53
C ILE A 38 -19.31 -9.60 -2.29
N GLY A 39 -19.54 -10.79 -1.70
CA GLY A 39 -20.37 -11.83 -2.31
C GLY A 39 -21.80 -11.36 -2.57
N ARG A 40 -22.40 -10.64 -1.62
CA ARG A 40 -23.73 -10.03 -1.77
C ARG A 40 -23.79 -9.02 -2.92
N GLU A 41 -22.77 -8.17 -3.07
CA GLU A 41 -22.71 -7.19 -4.17
C GLU A 41 -22.64 -7.88 -5.55
N LEU A 42 -21.97 -9.04 -5.61
CA LEU A 42 -21.77 -9.83 -6.83
C LEU A 42 -22.81 -10.93 -7.08
N GLY A 43 -23.71 -11.17 -6.12
CA GLY A 43 -24.64 -12.30 -6.15
C GLY A 43 -23.93 -13.67 -6.13
N ILE A 44 -22.79 -13.79 -5.42
CA ILE A 44 -22.03 -15.04 -5.28
C ILE A 44 -21.76 -15.39 -3.81
N GLU A 45 -21.53 -16.67 -3.57
CA GLU A 45 -21.14 -17.16 -2.25
C GLU A 45 -19.68 -16.82 -1.90
N PRO A 46 -19.34 -16.56 -0.62
CA PRO A 46 -17.97 -16.32 -0.18
C PRO A 46 -16.97 -17.41 -0.59
N ALA A 47 -17.41 -18.67 -0.64
CA ALA A 47 -16.58 -19.79 -1.09
C ALA A 47 -16.14 -19.64 -2.56
N HIS A 48 -16.95 -19.01 -3.40
CA HIS A 48 -16.59 -18.71 -4.79
C HIS A 48 -15.50 -17.64 -4.86
N ILE A 49 -15.50 -16.66 -3.96
CA ILE A 49 -14.41 -15.68 -3.87
C ILE A 49 -13.11 -16.38 -3.46
N LEU A 50 -13.17 -17.21 -2.41
CA LEU A 50 -12.00 -17.95 -1.92
C LEU A 50 -11.40 -18.89 -2.97
N HIS A 51 -12.20 -19.38 -3.92
CA HIS A 51 -11.67 -20.14 -5.06
C HIS A 51 -10.64 -19.36 -5.88
N TYR A 52 -10.78 -18.03 -6.00
CA TYR A 52 -9.88 -17.18 -6.80
C TYR A 52 -8.71 -16.60 -6.01
N PHE A 53 -8.86 -16.44 -4.70
CA PHE A 53 -7.90 -15.73 -3.83
C PHE A 53 -7.29 -16.59 -2.73
N GLN A 54 -7.71 -17.85 -2.62
CA GLN A 54 -7.28 -18.86 -1.64
C GLN A 54 -7.67 -18.57 -0.18
N SER A 55 -7.54 -17.32 0.26
CA SER A 55 -7.91 -16.85 1.60
C SER A 55 -8.50 -15.43 1.55
N ARG A 56 -8.99 -14.96 2.70
CA ARG A 56 -9.39 -13.55 2.86
C ARG A 56 -8.15 -12.66 2.70
N GLU A 57 -7.06 -13.05 3.34
CA GLU A 57 -5.78 -12.35 3.34
C GLU A 57 -5.23 -12.23 1.91
N GLY A 58 -5.30 -13.31 1.12
CA GLY A 58 -4.90 -13.27 -0.30
C GLY A 58 -5.73 -12.29 -1.13
N LEU A 59 -7.03 -12.12 -0.86
CA LEU A 59 -7.83 -11.07 -1.50
C LEU A 59 -7.36 -9.67 -1.08
N LEU A 60 -7.11 -9.48 0.22
CA LEU A 60 -6.69 -8.18 0.75
C LEU A 60 -5.30 -7.77 0.26
N GLU A 61 -4.38 -8.72 0.13
CA GLU A 61 -3.08 -8.50 -0.50
C GLU A 61 -3.22 -8.03 -1.94
N GLU A 62 -4.10 -8.67 -2.72
CA GLU A 62 -4.36 -8.27 -4.10
C GLU A 62 -5.00 -6.88 -4.21
N VAL A 63 -5.85 -6.51 -3.24
CA VAL A 63 -6.36 -5.14 -3.11
C VAL A 63 -5.22 -4.16 -2.89
N ILE A 64 -4.29 -4.45 -1.98
CA ILE A 64 -3.12 -3.59 -1.72
C ILE A 64 -2.22 -3.52 -2.96
N ARG A 65 -1.98 -4.64 -3.66
CA ARG A 65 -1.20 -4.63 -4.91
C ARG A 65 -1.85 -3.74 -5.98
N ALA A 66 -3.17 -3.85 -6.16
CA ALA A 66 -3.89 -3.00 -7.10
C ALA A 66 -3.83 -1.52 -6.71
N TRP A 67 -3.80 -1.22 -5.41
CA TRP A 67 -3.64 0.12 -4.88
C TRP A 67 -2.22 0.68 -5.08
N ASP A 68 -1.19 -0.15 -4.93
CA ASP A 68 0.22 0.22 -5.18
C ASP A 68 0.55 0.38 -6.68
N ALA A 69 -0.15 -0.36 -7.56
CA ALA A 69 0.21 -0.49 -8.98
C ALA A 69 0.37 0.84 -9.76
N PRO A 70 -0.48 1.88 -9.58
CA PRO A 70 -0.29 3.16 -10.27
C PRO A 70 1.03 3.86 -9.91
N VAL A 71 1.49 3.67 -8.67
CA VAL A 71 2.73 4.27 -8.15
C VAL A 71 3.95 3.46 -8.57
N ASP A 72 3.80 2.13 -8.65
CA ASP A 72 4.83 1.23 -9.16
C ASP A 72 5.01 1.35 -10.69
N ALA A 73 3.99 1.82 -11.42
CA ALA A 73 4.04 2.04 -12.88
C ALA A 73 4.65 3.40 -13.30
N GLN A 74 4.76 4.37 -12.39
CA GLN A 74 5.41 5.66 -12.67
C GLN A 74 6.93 5.50 -12.67
N ASN A 75 7.51 5.35 -13.86
CA ASN A 75 8.96 5.21 -14.06
C ASN A 75 9.68 6.55 -14.29
N ASP A 76 8.95 7.59 -14.71
CA ASP A 76 9.57 8.83 -15.22
C ASP A 76 9.75 9.93 -14.16
N ALA A 77 8.99 9.86 -13.05
CA ALA A 77 9.04 10.85 -11.98
C ALA A 77 9.81 10.32 -10.74
N PRO A 78 10.63 11.15 -10.06
CA PRO A 78 11.28 10.75 -8.81
C PRO A 78 10.24 10.37 -7.75
N PHE A 79 10.39 9.19 -7.16
CA PHE A 79 9.44 8.63 -6.20
C PHE A 79 9.24 9.56 -4.99
N LEU A 80 10.30 10.17 -4.46
CA LEU A 80 10.21 11.09 -3.33
C LEU A 80 9.39 12.35 -3.65
N GLN A 81 9.33 12.77 -4.91
CA GLN A 81 8.54 13.92 -5.32
C GLN A 81 7.04 13.60 -5.40
N ILE A 82 6.70 12.41 -5.90
CA ILE A 82 5.31 11.96 -6.06
C ILE A 82 4.71 11.38 -4.78
N TRP A 83 5.52 10.88 -3.85
CA TRP A 83 5.03 10.16 -2.67
C TRP A 83 4.08 11.00 -1.79
N PRO A 84 4.32 12.29 -1.52
CA PRO A 84 3.33 13.15 -0.86
C PRO A 84 1.97 13.21 -1.60
N GLU A 85 1.99 13.26 -2.94
CA GLU A 85 0.76 13.30 -3.76
C GLU A 85 0.01 11.97 -3.71
N VAL A 86 0.75 10.87 -3.64
CA VAL A 86 0.17 9.54 -3.37
C VAL A 86 -0.55 9.53 -2.03
N LEU A 87 0.05 10.07 -0.97
CA LEU A 87 -0.60 10.18 0.34
C LEU A 87 -1.87 11.03 0.29
N GLU A 88 -1.85 12.15 -0.43
CA GLU A 88 -3.01 13.02 -0.61
C GLU A 88 -4.15 12.34 -1.38
N ARG A 89 -3.81 11.59 -2.44
CA ARG A 89 -4.79 10.76 -3.16
C ARG A 89 -5.36 9.66 -2.26
N ASN A 90 -4.50 9.01 -1.49
CA ASN A 90 -4.88 7.91 -0.60
C ASN A 90 -5.82 8.36 0.52
N ALA A 91 -5.64 9.58 1.03
CA ALA A 91 -6.54 10.18 2.01
C ALA A 91 -7.99 10.32 1.50
N LYS A 92 -8.20 10.33 0.17
CA LYS A 92 -9.56 10.33 -0.43
C LYS A 92 -10.26 8.97 -0.34
N ILE A 93 -9.55 7.91 0.02
CA ILE A 93 -10.10 6.56 0.21
C ILE A 93 -9.67 6.01 1.58
N PRO A 94 -10.26 6.51 2.70
CA PRO A 94 -9.86 6.12 4.05
C PRO A 94 -9.91 4.61 4.30
N GLY A 95 -10.83 3.89 3.63
CA GLY A 95 -10.94 2.44 3.73
C GLY A 95 -9.68 1.69 3.30
N LEU A 96 -8.95 2.18 2.29
CA LEU A 96 -7.69 1.56 1.84
C LEU A 96 -6.54 1.82 2.80
N VAL A 97 -6.43 3.05 3.32
CA VAL A 97 -5.43 3.40 4.32
C VAL A 97 -5.64 2.59 5.60
N HIS A 98 -6.90 2.42 6.04
CA HIS A 98 -7.25 1.58 7.17
C HIS A 98 -6.91 0.12 6.90
N LEU A 99 -7.30 -0.44 5.73
CA LEU A 99 -6.96 -1.80 5.34
C LEU A 99 -5.45 -2.05 5.45
N TYR A 100 -4.65 -1.20 4.82
CA TYR A 100 -3.19 -1.31 4.85
C TYR A 100 -2.65 -1.27 6.27
N THR A 101 -3.07 -0.28 7.06
CA THR A 101 -2.56 -0.06 8.42
C THR A 101 -2.91 -1.24 9.35
N ALA A 102 -4.14 -1.74 9.28
CA ALA A 102 -4.58 -2.88 10.08
C ALA A 102 -3.86 -4.17 9.66
N LEU A 103 -3.83 -4.48 8.37
CA LEU A 103 -3.23 -5.72 7.89
C LEU A 103 -1.70 -5.73 8.07
N ALA A 104 -1.03 -4.57 7.95
CA ALA A 104 0.40 -4.45 8.25
C ALA A 104 0.71 -4.78 9.72
N ALA A 105 -0.14 -4.29 10.64
CA ALA A 105 0.00 -4.57 12.07
C ALA A 105 -0.27 -6.06 12.39
N GLU A 106 -1.33 -6.65 11.82
CA GLU A 106 -1.65 -8.08 11.96
C GLU A 106 -0.52 -8.97 11.41
N ALA A 107 0.08 -8.57 10.29
CA ALA A 107 1.18 -9.29 9.65
C ALA A 107 2.56 -9.13 10.32
N SER A 108 2.63 -8.47 11.47
CA SER A 108 3.89 -8.26 12.21
C SER A 108 4.47 -9.55 12.81
N THR A 109 3.66 -10.61 12.93
CA THR A 109 4.11 -11.92 13.43
C THR A 109 4.47 -12.87 12.27
N PRO A 110 5.53 -13.69 12.41
CA PRO A 110 5.98 -14.59 11.33
C PRO A 110 4.98 -15.67 10.91
N ASP A 111 4.01 -15.99 11.76
CA ASP A 111 2.96 -16.99 11.52
C ASP A 111 1.74 -16.44 10.76
N HIS A 112 1.66 -15.11 10.59
CA HIS A 112 0.55 -14.49 9.86
C HIS A 112 0.65 -14.79 8.34
N PRO A 113 -0.45 -15.17 7.65
CA PRO A 113 -0.42 -15.52 6.23
C PRO A 113 0.18 -14.43 5.31
N SER A 114 -0.03 -13.15 5.65
CA SER A 114 0.50 -12.00 4.90
C SER A 114 1.87 -11.51 5.36
N HIS A 115 2.57 -12.22 6.26
CA HIS A 115 3.88 -11.79 6.76
C HIS A 115 4.88 -11.57 5.63
N ASP A 116 5.02 -12.56 4.74
CA ASP A 116 5.93 -12.49 3.60
C ASP A 116 5.54 -11.40 2.60
N PHE A 117 4.24 -11.15 2.43
CA PHE A 117 3.75 -10.06 1.59
C PHE A 117 4.28 -8.70 2.08
N PHE A 118 4.09 -8.38 3.36
CA PHE A 118 4.57 -7.11 3.94
C PHE A 118 6.08 -7.04 4.01
N GLN A 119 6.76 -8.13 4.35
CA GLN A 119 8.23 -8.18 4.36
C GLN A 119 8.80 -7.84 2.97
N ASN A 120 8.25 -8.45 1.92
CA ASN A 120 8.67 -8.20 0.54
C ASN A 120 8.31 -6.78 0.08
N ARG A 121 7.13 -6.28 0.46
CA ARG A 121 6.70 -4.91 0.16
C ARG A 121 7.62 -3.88 0.79
N TYR A 122 7.92 -3.99 2.09
CA TYR A 122 8.85 -3.09 2.76
C TYR A 122 10.26 -3.16 2.16
N ARG A 123 10.75 -4.36 1.83
CA ARG A 123 12.06 -4.52 1.17
C ARG A 123 12.09 -3.79 -0.19
N ARG A 124 11.02 -3.90 -0.99
CA ARG A 124 10.90 -3.23 -2.29
C ARG A 124 10.90 -1.70 -2.14
N ILE A 125 10.08 -1.17 -1.24
CA ILE A 125 9.94 0.27 -1.04
C ILE A 125 11.22 0.86 -0.42
N ARG A 126 11.82 0.19 0.57
CA ARG A 126 13.11 0.61 1.16
C ARG A 126 14.19 0.76 0.10
N ARG A 127 14.35 -0.25 -0.78
CA ARG A 127 15.31 -0.18 -1.89
C ARG A 127 15.02 0.99 -2.82
N ARG A 128 13.76 1.14 -3.25
CA ARG A 128 13.35 2.26 -4.14
C ARG A 128 13.72 3.62 -3.55
N VAL A 129 13.43 3.83 -2.26
CA VAL A 129 13.74 5.07 -1.56
C VAL A 129 15.25 5.25 -1.39
N ALA A 130 15.96 4.23 -0.92
CA ALA A 130 17.41 4.29 -0.70
C ALA A 130 18.17 4.56 -2.01
N ASP A 131 17.79 3.91 -3.12
CA ASP A 131 18.41 4.11 -4.44
C ASP A 131 18.19 5.54 -4.96
N GLU A 132 17.05 6.16 -4.65
CA GLU A 132 16.77 7.55 -5.03
C GLU A 132 17.52 8.55 -4.16
N VAL A 133 17.60 8.29 -2.85
CA VAL A 133 18.38 9.12 -1.91
C VAL A 133 19.86 9.04 -2.26
N ASP A 134 20.42 7.86 -2.47
CA ASP A 134 21.83 7.66 -2.88
C ASP A 134 22.15 8.44 -4.15
N ARG A 135 21.29 8.35 -5.17
CA ARG A 135 21.45 9.12 -6.40
C ARG A 135 21.44 10.62 -6.14
N GLY A 136 20.50 11.10 -5.32
CA GLY A 136 20.43 12.51 -4.95
C GLY A 136 21.64 12.98 -4.14
N MET A 137 22.22 12.13 -3.29
CA MET A 137 23.46 12.44 -2.57
C MET A 137 24.66 12.52 -3.52
N ARG A 138 24.80 11.57 -4.45
CA ARG A 138 25.85 11.60 -5.48
C ARG A 138 25.77 12.80 -6.42
N GLU A 139 24.56 13.29 -6.67
CA GLU A 139 24.29 14.49 -7.46
C GLU A 139 24.38 15.80 -6.64
N GLY A 140 24.64 15.72 -5.33
CA GLY A 140 24.68 16.89 -4.43
C GLY A 140 23.33 17.54 -4.16
N ARG A 141 22.22 16.89 -4.52
CA ARG A 141 20.84 17.34 -4.24
C ARG A 141 20.43 17.13 -2.78
N TYR A 142 20.95 16.08 -2.14
CA TYR A 142 20.69 15.76 -0.75
C TYR A 142 22.00 15.74 0.04
N VAL A 143 22.00 16.34 1.23
CA VAL A 143 23.17 16.40 2.13
C VAL A 143 22.83 15.93 3.55
N PRO A 144 22.12 14.80 3.72
CA PRO A 144 21.70 14.35 5.05
C PRO A 144 22.90 13.89 5.88
N ALA A 145 22.78 14.03 7.21
CA ALA A 145 23.72 13.41 8.16
C ALA A 145 23.63 11.87 8.22
N LEU A 146 22.56 11.29 7.65
CA LEU A 146 22.24 9.87 7.70
C LEU A 146 22.49 9.17 6.36
N SER A 147 22.70 7.86 6.40
CA SER A 147 22.80 7.02 5.20
C SER A 147 21.46 6.91 4.45
N SER A 148 21.51 6.56 3.17
CA SER A 148 20.31 6.34 2.34
C SER A 148 19.37 5.28 2.91
N ASP A 149 19.92 4.22 3.52
CA ASP A 149 19.15 3.16 4.18
C ASP A 149 18.43 3.68 5.44
N GLU A 150 19.10 4.49 6.25
CA GLU A 150 18.50 5.13 7.44
C GLU A 150 17.40 6.11 7.04
N ILE A 151 17.61 6.92 6.00
CA ILE A 151 16.59 7.82 5.45
C ILE A 151 15.39 7.01 4.92
N ALA A 152 15.63 5.91 4.22
CA ALA A 152 14.55 5.06 3.71
C ALA A 152 13.70 4.48 4.84
N VAL A 153 14.32 3.98 5.91
CA VAL A 153 13.60 3.52 7.10
C VAL A 153 12.81 4.66 7.73
N MET A 154 13.44 5.83 7.93
CA MET A 154 12.80 6.99 8.55
C MET A 154 11.57 7.48 7.78
N LEU A 155 11.68 7.67 6.46
CA LEU A 155 10.57 8.19 5.65
C LEU A 155 9.40 7.21 5.58
N ILE A 156 9.67 5.89 5.51
CA ILE A 156 8.63 4.87 5.55
C ILE A 156 7.94 4.86 6.91
N SER A 157 8.69 4.88 8.01
CA SER A 157 8.13 4.93 9.36
C SER A 157 7.31 6.21 9.60
N LEU A 158 7.78 7.35 9.09
CA LEU A 158 7.04 8.60 9.12
C LEU A 158 5.73 8.47 8.32
N SER A 159 5.78 7.95 7.09
CA SER A 159 4.60 7.76 6.24
C SER A 159 3.56 6.84 6.87
N ASP A 160 3.98 5.69 7.43
CA ASP A 160 3.08 4.75 8.11
C ASP A 160 2.47 5.38 9.37
N GLY A 161 3.30 6.06 10.17
CA GLY A 161 2.85 6.77 11.38
C GLY A 161 1.88 7.90 11.08
N LEU A 162 2.12 8.69 10.04
CA LEU A 162 1.23 9.78 9.62
C LEU A 162 -0.11 9.27 9.14
N GLN A 163 -0.14 8.15 8.40
CA GLN A 163 -1.40 7.52 7.96
C GLN A 163 -2.22 7.01 9.15
N LEU A 164 -1.58 6.34 10.12
CA LEU A 164 -2.23 5.91 11.36
C LEU A 164 -2.78 7.11 12.15
N GLN A 165 -1.97 8.15 12.33
CA GLN A 165 -2.39 9.34 13.06
C GLN A 165 -3.52 10.08 12.36
N TRP A 166 -3.50 10.18 11.02
CA TRP A 166 -4.60 10.77 10.24
C TRP A 166 -5.90 9.98 10.36
N LEU A 167 -5.84 8.64 10.44
CA LEU A 167 -7.03 7.82 10.71
C LEU A 167 -7.65 8.11 12.09
N ILE A 168 -6.84 8.58 13.06
CA ILE A 168 -7.28 8.94 14.42
C ILE A 168 -7.73 10.40 14.48
N ASP A 169 -6.98 11.31 13.84
CA ASP A 169 -7.18 12.74 13.80
C ASP A 169 -7.03 13.27 12.36
N PRO A 170 -8.15 13.47 11.64
CA PRO A 170 -8.14 13.97 10.27
C PRO A 170 -7.61 15.40 10.10
N SER A 171 -7.32 16.14 11.19
CA SER A 171 -6.67 17.46 11.10
C SER A 171 -5.20 17.36 10.68
N ILE A 172 -4.58 16.20 10.85
CA ILE A 172 -3.22 15.92 10.39
C ILE A 172 -3.24 15.82 8.87
N ASN A 173 -2.26 16.45 8.21
CA ASN A 173 -2.05 16.32 6.78
C ASN A 173 -0.78 15.48 6.49
N PRO A 174 -0.92 14.16 6.23
CA PRO A 174 0.21 13.28 5.96
C PRO A 174 1.10 13.74 4.81
N ALA A 175 0.49 14.23 3.72
CA ALA A 175 1.21 14.68 2.53
C ALA A 175 2.11 15.88 2.85
N SER A 176 1.60 16.88 3.56
CA SER A 176 2.36 18.07 3.97
C SER A 176 3.53 17.72 4.89
N GLN A 177 3.30 16.83 5.87
CA GLN A 177 4.32 16.41 6.82
C GLN A 177 5.43 15.60 6.13
N LEU A 178 5.07 14.64 5.27
CA LEU A 178 6.05 13.87 4.50
C LEU A 178 6.85 14.77 3.55
N ARG A 179 6.20 15.70 2.84
CA ARG A 179 6.87 16.68 1.98
C ARG A 179 7.89 17.50 2.76
N SER A 180 7.52 17.97 3.95
CA SER A 180 8.41 18.73 4.83
C SER A 180 9.62 17.92 5.30
N ALA A 181 9.46 16.61 5.52
CA ALA A 181 10.58 15.74 5.87
C ALA A 181 11.53 15.51 4.68
N ILE A 182 10.98 15.34 3.47
CA ILE A 182 11.78 15.17 2.25
C ILE A 182 12.56 16.44 1.91
N THR A 183 11.95 17.62 2.07
CA THR A 183 12.65 18.91 1.86
C THR A 183 13.87 19.05 2.78
N ARG A 184 13.79 18.60 4.03
CA ARG A 184 14.92 18.66 4.96
C ARG A 184 16.13 17.80 4.55
N LEU A 185 15.97 16.89 3.59
CA LEU A 185 17.13 16.17 3.03
C LEU A 185 18.07 17.08 2.23
N THR A 186 17.60 18.26 1.81
CA THR A 186 18.43 19.26 1.13
C THR A 186 19.08 20.24 2.11
N GLU A 187 18.74 20.16 3.40
CA GLU A 187 19.33 20.98 4.47
C GLU A 187 20.48 20.19 5.13
N PRO A 188 21.64 20.83 5.38
CA PRO A 188 22.79 20.20 6.03
C PRO A 188 22.60 19.94 7.53
#